data_AF-A0A250KKE6-F1
#
_entry.id   AF-A0A250KKE6-F1
#
_cell.length_a   1.000
_cell.length_b   1.000
_cell.length_c   1.000
_cell.angle_alpha   90.00
_cell.angle_beta   90.00
_cell.angle_gamma   90.00
#
_symmetry.space_group_name_H-M   'P 1'
#
loop_
_entity.id
_entity.type
_entity.pdbx_description
1 polymer ?
#
loop_
_entity_poly.entity_id
_entity_poly.type
_entity_poly.pdbx_seq_one_letter_code
_entity_poly.pdbx_strand_id
1 'polypeptide(L)'
;MKRVRCPKCDNFITFDETKYKSGQRLVFQCPQCSKEFGIRIGVSKLRKTQKEENDAPIDEASEGKYGSLHVIENVFHFRQVIPLQMGENVIGRYMKGNPINCPIETVDPSVDMTHCSITVSKNKQGKLQYVLRDGPSYTGTFVDNVILGDRERRVIEGGTLFTIGATSIILHTPDED
;
A
#
# COMPACT_ATOMS: atom_id res chain seq x y z
N MET A 1 -20.96 -9.82 11.84
CA MET A 1 -19.95 -10.85 11.46
C MET A 1 -18.58 -10.19 11.41
N LYS A 2 -17.55 -10.79 12.00
CA LYS A 2 -16.16 -10.31 11.93
C LYS A 2 -15.30 -11.28 11.14
N ARG A 3 -14.09 -10.84 10.77
CA ARG A 3 -13.14 -11.62 9.98
C ARG A 3 -11.77 -11.63 10.63
N VAL A 4 -11.05 -12.73 10.47
CA VAL A 4 -9.67 -12.88 10.93
C VAL A 4 -8.77 -13.36 9.79
N ARG A 5 -7.58 -12.74 9.66
CA ARG A 5 -6.58 -13.08 8.64
C ARG A 5 -5.69 -14.21 9.13
N CYS A 6 -5.49 -15.24 8.30
CA CYS A 6 -4.57 -16.33 8.59
C CYS A 6 -3.10 -15.84 8.52
N PRO A 7 -2.27 -16.08 9.56
CA PRO A 7 -0.89 -15.59 9.59
C PRO A 7 0.08 -16.34 8.64
N LYS A 8 -0.38 -17.34 7.88
CA LYS A 8 0.45 -18.13 6.96
C LYS A 8 0.13 -17.88 5.48
N CYS A 9 -1.13 -17.70 5.13
CA CYS A 9 -1.57 -17.59 3.73
C CYS A 9 -2.49 -16.38 3.49
N ASP A 10 -2.67 -15.53 4.50
CA ASP A 10 -3.46 -14.31 4.42
C ASP A 10 -4.95 -14.49 4.07
N ASN A 11 -5.44 -15.73 4.03
CA ASN A 11 -6.85 -16.03 3.83
C ASN A 11 -7.71 -15.48 4.98
N PHE A 12 -8.89 -14.96 4.65
CA PHE A 12 -9.85 -14.42 5.61
C PHE A 12 -10.83 -15.50 6.08
N ILE A 13 -10.99 -15.62 7.40
CA ILE A 13 -11.95 -16.53 8.03
C ILE A 13 -13.02 -15.69 8.71
N THR A 14 -14.28 -15.90 8.33
CA THR A 14 -15.44 -15.22 8.93
C THR A 14 -15.88 -15.93 10.21
N PHE A 15 -16.19 -15.16 11.25
CA PHE A 15 -16.77 -15.67 12.49
C PHE A 15 -17.79 -14.69 13.06
N ASP A 16 -18.71 -15.21 13.85
CA ASP A 16 -19.70 -14.39 14.53
C ASP A 16 -19.18 -13.98 15.91
N GLU A 17 -18.75 -12.74 16.03
CA GLU A 17 -18.24 -12.19 17.30
C GLU A 17 -19.30 -12.16 18.40
N THR A 18 -20.59 -12.06 18.06
CA THR A 18 -21.67 -12.00 19.06
C THR A 18 -21.76 -13.27 19.93
N LYS A 19 -21.14 -14.35 19.47
CA LYS A 19 -21.08 -15.64 20.18
C LYS A 19 -19.92 -15.72 21.19
N TYR A 20 -19.06 -14.69 21.30
CA TYR A 20 -17.83 -14.75 22.09
C TYR A 20 -17.65 -13.51 22.97
N LYS A 21 -17.02 -13.68 24.14
CA LYS A 21 -16.78 -12.58 25.08
C LYS A 21 -15.47 -11.84 24.76
N SER A 22 -15.45 -10.52 24.94
CA SER A 22 -14.21 -9.73 24.86
C SER A 22 -13.14 -10.29 25.82
N GLY A 23 -11.91 -10.45 25.33
CA GLY A 23 -10.80 -11.07 26.05
C GLY A 23 -10.65 -12.58 25.85
N GLN A 24 -11.64 -13.26 25.25
CA GLN A 24 -11.58 -14.69 24.99
C GLN A 24 -10.55 -15.02 23.90
N ARG A 25 -9.72 -16.04 24.17
CA ARG A 25 -8.80 -16.61 23.17
C ARG A 25 -9.57 -17.59 22.31
N LEU A 26 -9.66 -17.31 21.02
CA LEU A 26 -10.24 -18.19 20.02
C LEU A 26 -9.13 -18.84 19.19
N VAL A 27 -9.28 -20.11 18.86
CA VAL A 27 -8.39 -20.83 17.95
C VAL A 27 -9.14 -21.06 16.64
N PHE A 28 -8.50 -20.68 15.53
CA PHE A 28 -9.01 -20.83 14.19
C PHE A 28 -8.12 -21.76 13.40
N GLN A 29 -8.71 -22.65 12.63
CA GLN A 29 -8.02 -23.43 11.61
C GLN A 29 -8.28 -22.82 10.24
N CYS A 30 -7.21 -22.49 9.50
CA CYS A 30 -7.36 -21.96 8.16
C CYS A 30 -7.82 -23.06 7.18
N PRO A 31 -8.91 -22.85 6.42
CA PRO A 31 -9.39 -23.85 5.46
C PRO A 31 -8.46 -24.04 4.26
N GLN A 32 -7.60 -23.05 3.97
CA GLN A 32 -6.72 -23.07 2.79
C GLN A 32 -5.35 -23.71 3.08
N CYS A 33 -4.79 -23.51 4.28
CA CYS A 33 -3.44 -24.00 4.60
C CYS A 33 -3.39 -24.93 5.82
N SER A 34 -4.56 -25.28 6.36
CA SER A 34 -4.80 -26.13 7.54
C SER A 34 -4.07 -25.70 8.82
N LYS A 35 -3.47 -24.50 8.84
CA LYS A 35 -2.75 -23.98 10.00
C LYS A 35 -3.71 -23.50 11.08
N GLU A 36 -3.46 -23.92 12.31
CA GLU A 36 -4.14 -23.42 13.50
C GLU A 36 -3.44 -22.16 14.04
N PHE A 37 -4.24 -21.17 14.41
CA PHE A 37 -3.74 -19.92 15.01
C PHE A 37 -4.75 -19.34 15.99
N GLY A 38 -4.25 -18.65 17.02
CA GLY A 38 -5.08 -18.07 18.06
C GLY A 38 -5.22 -16.55 17.93
N ILE A 39 -6.42 -16.01 18.16
CA ILE A 39 -6.65 -14.57 18.35
C ILE A 39 -7.29 -14.29 19.70
N ARG A 40 -7.05 -13.10 20.24
CA ARG A 40 -7.79 -12.57 21.39
C ARG A 40 -8.74 -11.47 20.91
N ILE A 41 -10.02 -11.63 21.20
CA ILE A 41 -11.02 -10.60 20.87
C ILE A 41 -10.84 -9.39 21.80
N GLY A 42 -10.88 -8.18 21.25
CA GLY A 42 -10.89 -6.93 22.01
C GLY A 42 -9.54 -6.23 22.22
N VAL A 43 -8.41 -6.82 21.83
CA VAL A 43 -7.06 -6.24 22.06
C VAL A 43 -6.37 -5.70 20.81
N SER A 44 -7.00 -5.78 19.64
CA SER A 44 -6.44 -5.28 18.38
C SER A 44 -7.52 -4.57 17.59
N LYS A 45 -7.24 -3.34 17.13
CA LYS A 45 -8.01 -2.66 16.08
C LYS A 45 -8.09 -3.64 14.90
N LEU A 46 -9.22 -4.31 14.75
CA LEU A 46 -9.49 -5.14 13.58
C LEU A 46 -9.50 -4.19 12.39
N ARG A 47 -8.47 -4.25 11.54
CA ARG A 47 -8.41 -3.48 10.30
C ARG A 47 -9.58 -3.90 9.42
N LYS A 48 -10.25 -2.92 8.80
CA LYS A 48 -11.30 -3.15 7.80
C LYS A 48 -10.72 -3.95 6.63
N THR A 49 -11.58 -4.63 5.86
CA THR A 49 -11.11 -5.23 4.61
C THR A 49 -10.75 -4.12 3.61
N GLN A 50 -9.73 -4.31 2.77
CA GLN A 50 -9.34 -3.31 1.76
C GLN A 50 -10.53 -2.83 0.91
N LYS A 51 -11.49 -3.73 0.66
CA LYS A 51 -12.73 -3.42 -0.07
C LYS A 51 -13.62 -2.42 0.68
N GLU A 52 -13.76 -2.55 2.00
CA GLU A 52 -14.53 -1.62 2.84
C GLU A 52 -13.79 -0.30 3.13
N GLU A 53 -12.45 -0.24 2.96
CA GLU A 53 -11.68 1.01 2.95
C GLU A 53 -11.81 1.75 1.61
N ASN A 54 -11.91 1.05 0.49
CA ASN A 54 -12.12 1.63 -0.83
C ASN A 54 -13.55 2.12 -1.09
N ASP A 55 -14.57 1.47 -0.52
CA ASP A 55 -15.97 1.88 -0.66
C ASP A 55 -16.33 3.08 0.24
N ALA A 56 -15.42 3.50 1.13
CA ALA A 56 -15.55 4.78 1.81
C ALA A 56 -15.25 5.91 0.81
N PRO A 57 -16.02 7.02 0.81
CA PRO A 57 -15.61 8.20 0.08
C PRO A 57 -14.17 8.54 0.48
N ILE A 58 -13.34 8.93 -0.49
CA ILE A 58 -11.98 9.39 -0.26
C ILE A 58 -12.12 10.55 0.72
N ASP A 59 -11.88 10.27 2.00
CA ASP A 59 -11.93 11.30 3.02
C ASP A 59 -10.83 12.28 2.62
N GLU A 60 -11.13 13.57 2.53
CA GLU A 60 -10.13 14.62 2.23
C GLU A 60 -8.93 14.55 3.21
N ALA A 61 -9.10 13.85 4.34
CA ALA A 61 -8.04 13.50 5.28
C ALA A 61 -7.02 12.43 4.79
N SER A 62 -7.31 11.71 3.71
CA SER A 62 -6.43 10.69 3.10
C SER A 62 -5.49 11.29 2.05
N GLU A 63 -5.83 12.47 1.52
CA GLU A 63 -4.89 13.32 0.81
C GLU A 63 -3.91 13.89 1.84
N GLY A 64 -2.78 13.20 2.00
CA GLY A 64 -1.74 13.65 2.90
C GLY A 64 -1.30 15.07 2.55
N LYS A 65 -0.89 15.84 3.56
CA LYS A 65 -0.32 17.20 3.42
C LYS A 65 0.75 17.34 2.31
N TYR A 66 1.37 16.24 1.93
CA TYR A 66 2.46 16.16 0.98
C TYR A 66 2.09 15.38 -0.30
N GLY A 67 0.80 15.19 -0.58
CA GLY A 67 0.29 14.40 -1.69
C GLY A 67 0.00 12.94 -1.33
N SER A 68 -0.51 12.21 -2.31
CA SER A 68 -0.88 10.80 -2.20
C SER A 68 -0.56 10.04 -3.49
N LEU A 69 -0.39 8.73 -3.37
CA LEU A 69 -0.27 7.80 -4.49
C LEU A 69 -1.58 7.04 -4.65
N HIS A 70 -2.20 7.17 -5.81
CA HIS A 70 -3.40 6.46 -6.16
C HIS A 70 -3.01 5.24 -6.98
N VAL A 71 -3.00 4.09 -6.31
CA VAL A 71 -2.73 2.79 -6.93
C VAL A 71 -4.00 2.33 -7.63
N ILE A 72 -3.92 2.15 -8.94
CA ILE A 72 -5.07 1.79 -9.79
C ILE A 72 -5.36 0.30 -9.60
N GLU A 73 -6.63 -0.05 -9.38
CA GLU A 73 -7.08 -1.44 -9.26
C GLU A 73 -6.70 -2.28 -10.48
N ASN A 74 -6.29 -3.53 -10.23
CA ASN A 74 -6.07 -4.52 -11.27
C ASN A 74 -6.41 -5.94 -10.75
N VAL A 75 -6.04 -6.96 -11.52
CA VAL A 75 -6.30 -8.37 -11.15
C VAL A 75 -5.54 -8.86 -9.91
N PHE A 76 -4.50 -8.15 -9.48
CA PHE A 76 -3.62 -8.52 -8.36
C PHE A 76 -3.92 -7.77 -7.07
N HIS A 77 -4.67 -6.67 -7.12
CA HIS A 77 -5.02 -5.87 -5.96
C HIS A 77 -6.17 -4.90 -6.23
N PHE A 78 -6.87 -4.54 -5.17
CA PHE A 78 -7.83 -3.44 -5.23
C PHE A 78 -7.10 -2.08 -5.30
N ARG A 79 -7.88 -1.03 -5.57
CA ARG A 79 -7.42 0.36 -5.47
C ARG A 79 -6.80 0.61 -4.08
N GLN A 80 -5.76 1.42 -3.99
CA GLN A 80 -5.16 1.82 -2.72
C GLN A 80 -4.75 3.29 -2.79
N VAL A 81 -4.96 4.04 -1.71
CA VAL A 81 -4.47 5.43 -1.57
C VAL A 81 -3.40 5.43 -0.50
N ILE A 82 -2.19 5.83 -0.87
CA ILE A 82 -1.03 5.84 0.03
C ILE A 82 -0.60 7.30 0.23
N PRO A 83 -0.79 7.89 1.42
CA PRO A 83 -0.36 9.26 1.69
C PRO A 83 1.17 9.33 1.70
N LEU A 84 1.71 10.39 1.10
CA LEU A 84 3.15 10.67 1.09
C LEU A 84 3.55 11.46 2.35
N GLN A 85 4.79 11.26 2.77
CA GLN A 85 5.45 12.05 3.81
C GLN A 85 6.64 12.83 3.26
N MET A 86 7.05 13.88 3.98
CA MET A 86 8.29 14.60 3.69
C MET A 86 9.49 13.65 3.79
N GLY A 87 10.45 13.78 2.87
CA GLY A 87 11.61 12.89 2.79
C GLY A 87 11.37 11.70 1.86
N GLU A 88 12.03 10.58 2.14
CA GLU A 88 12.00 9.41 1.27
C GLU A 88 10.78 8.52 1.54
N ASN A 89 9.99 8.25 0.50
CA ASN A 89 8.84 7.36 0.50
C ASN A 89 9.21 6.13 -0.32
N VAL A 90 9.45 5.01 0.35
CA VAL A 90 9.89 3.76 -0.26
C VAL A 90 8.67 2.91 -0.57
N ILE A 91 8.49 2.62 -1.86
CA ILE A 91 7.33 1.93 -2.42
C ILE A 91 7.73 0.50 -2.79
N GLY A 92 6.85 -0.44 -2.47
CA GLY A 92 7.05 -1.83 -2.83
C GLY A 92 5.94 -2.72 -2.28
N ARG A 93 6.05 -4.01 -2.57
CA ARG A 93 5.07 -5.01 -2.12
C ARG A 93 5.11 -5.16 -0.60
N TYR A 94 3.94 -5.16 0.02
CA TYR A 94 3.78 -5.42 1.44
C TYR A 94 4.33 -6.81 1.81
N MET A 95 5.28 -6.85 2.73
CA MET A 95 5.72 -8.07 3.39
C MET A 95 5.97 -7.80 4.87
N LYS A 96 5.54 -8.73 5.73
CA LYS A 96 5.73 -8.59 7.17
C LYS A 96 7.22 -8.49 7.51
N GLY A 97 7.62 -7.38 8.12
CA GLY A 97 9.00 -7.12 8.55
C GLY A 97 9.85 -6.36 7.51
N ASN A 98 9.32 -6.06 6.33
CA ASN A 98 10.01 -5.21 5.36
C ASN A 98 9.91 -3.73 5.79
N PRO A 99 11.04 -2.99 5.91
CA PRO A 99 11.05 -1.62 6.45
C PRO A 99 10.66 -0.54 5.44
N ILE A 100 9.63 -0.77 4.62
CA ILE A 100 9.09 0.24 3.69
C ILE A 100 7.97 1.04 4.35
N ASN A 101 7.81 2.30 3.93
CA ASN A 101 6.79 3.21 4.48
C ASN A 101 5.58 3.41 3.56
N CYS A 102 5.69 3.06 2.27
CA CYS A 102 4.61 3.07 1.30
C CYS A 102 4.35 1.65 0.73
N PRO A 103 3.90 0.70 1.57
CA PRO A 103 3.61 -0.65 1.11
C PRO A 103 2.35 -0.69 0.23
N ILE A 104 2.42 -1.45 -0.86
CA ILE A 104 1.29 -1.82 -1.70
C ILE A 104 0.90 -3.26 -1.35
N GLU A 105 -0.34 -3.45 -0.92
CA GLU A 105 -0.89 -4.78 -0.71
C GLU A 105 -1.25 -5.38 -2.09
N THR A 106 -0.33 -6.15 -2.68
CA THR A 106 -0.47 -6.78 -4.00
C THR A 106 0.05 -8.21 -3.97
N VAL A 107 -0.58 -9.09 -4.76
CA VAL A 107 -0.06 -10.44 -5.03
C VAL A 107 0.72 -10.52 -6.35
N ASP A 108 0.97 -9.39 -7.00
CA ASP A 108 1.76 -9.30 -8.22
C ASP A 108 3.21 -9.77 -7.95
N PRO A 109 3.70 -10.82 -8.63
CA PRO A 109 5.08 -11.28 -8.49
C PRO A 109 6.11 -10.31 -9.07
N SER A 110 5.70 -9.38 -9.95
CA SER A 110 6.57 -8.42 -10.62
C SER A 110 6.83 -7.14 -9.81
N VAL A 111 6.14 -6.96 -8.68
CA VAL A 111 6.39 -5.86 -7.73
C VAL A 111 7.31 -6.36 -6.63
N ASP A 112 8.51 -5.76 -6.57
CA ASP A 112 9.52 -6.08 -5.57
C ASP A 112 9.15 -5.54 -4.18
N MET A 113 9.77 -6.13 -3.15
CA MET A 113 9.60 -5.67 -1.76
C MET A 113 10.04 -4.21 -1.58
N THR A 114 11.10 -3.80 -2.29
CA THR A 114 11.60 -2.43 -2.33
C THR A 114 11.82 -2.11 -3.79
N HIS A 115 10.82 -1.50 -4.43
CA HIS A 115 10.78 -1.38 -5.87
C HIS A 115 11.24 -0.01 -6.35
N CYS A 116 10.71 1.06 -5.77
CA CYS A 116 11.09 2.42 -6.11
C CYS A 116 10.98 3.34 -4.88
N SER A 117 11.45 4.57 -4.99
CA SER A 117 11.20 5.59 -3.98
C SER A 117 10.84 6.94 -4.59
N ILE A 118 9.96 7.65 -3.89
CA ILE A 118 9.62 9.05 -4.15
C ILE A 118 10.18 9.89 -3.01
N THR A 119 11.12 10.77 -3.32
CA THR A 119 11.58 11.77 -2.36
C THR A 119 10.72 13.02 -2.49
N VAL A 120 10.00 13.35 -1.41
CA VAL A 120 9.28 14.62 -1.29
C VAL A 120 10.18 15.63 -0.59
N SER A 121 10.42 16.75 -1.24
CA SER A 121 11.23 17.84 -0.72
C SER A 121 10.57 19.20 -1.01
N LYS A 122 11.13 20.28 -0.45
CA LYS A 122 10.73 21.65 -0.80
C LYS A 122 11.83 22.29 -1.61
N ASN A 123 11.46 22.91 -2.72
CA ASN A 123 12.39 23.71 -3.52
C ASN A 123 12.72 25.04 -2.81
N LYS A 124 13.60 25.86 -3.42
CA LYS A 124 13.99 27.17 -2.88
C LYS A 124 12.82 28.16 -2.72
N GLN A 125 11.71 27.94 -3.44
CA GLN A 125 10.49 28.75 -3.37
C GLN A 125 9.48 28.21 -2.35
N GLY A 126 9.79 27.10 -1.67
CA GLY A 126 8.91 26.46 -0.69
C GLY A 126 7.86 25.52 -1.29
N LYS A 127 7.80 25.37 -2.63
CA LYS A 127 6.90 24.43 -3.32
C LYS A 127 7.39 22.99 -3.17
N LEU A 128 6.46 22.05 -3.07
CA LEU A 128 6.77 20.62 -3.02
C LEU A 128 7.39 20.16 -4.35
N GLN A 129 8.42 19.32 -4.25
CA GLN A 129 9.08 18.65 -5.36
C GLN A 129 9.09 17.15 -5.08
N TYR A 130 8.73 16.39 -6.10
CA TYR A 130 8.66 14.93 -6.08
C TYR A 130 9.74 14.38 -7.01
N VAL A 131 10.62 13.55 -6.48
CA VAL A 131 11.68 12.90 -7.25
C VAL A 131 11.50 11.41 -7.17
N LEU A 132 11.15 10.80 -8.30
CA LEU A 132 11.03 9.35 -8.46
C LEU A 132 12.39 8.75 -8.83
N ARG A 133 12.69 7.62 -8.21
CA ARG A 133 13.90 6.84 -8.44
C ARG A 133 13.58 5.35 -8.41
N ASP A 134 14.14 4.61 -9.35
CA ASP A 134 14.09 3.15 -9.31
C ASP A 134 14.99 2.57 -8.20
N GLY A 135 14.48 1.57 -7.50
CA GLY A 135 15.17 0.86 -6.44
C GLY A 135 15.96 -0.35 -6.97
N PRO A 136 16.26 -1.36 -6.14
CA PRO A 136 16.78 -2.64 -6.60
C PRO A 136 15.65 -3.49 -7.23
N SER A 137 14.92 -2.93 -8.19
CA SER A 137 13.80 -3.60 -8.83
C SER A 137 14.28 -4.60 -9.89
N TYR A 138 13.54 -5.69 -10.08
CA TYR A 138 13.81 -6.67 -11.14
C TYR A 138 13.15 -6.29 -12.46
N THR A 139 11.97 -5.66 -12.41
CA THR A 139 11.18 -5.32 -13.60
C THR A 139 11.31 -3.87 -14.04
N GLY A 140 11.87 -3.00 -13.21
CA GLY A 140 12.05 -1.58 -13.51
C GLY A 140 10.82 -0.73 -13.21
N THR A 141 11.07 0.55 -12.97
CA THR A 141 10.05 1.59 -12.85
C THR A 141 9.93 2.39 -14.14
N PHE A 142 8.70 2.59 -14.62
CA PHE A 142 8.40 3.27 -15.88
C PHE A 142 7.60 4.55 -15.64
N VAL A 143 7.96 5.64 -16.29
CA VAL A 143 7.17 6.88 -16.36
C VAL A 143 6.87 7.13 -17.83
N ASP A 144 5.59 7.30 -18.19
CA ASP A 144 5.15 7.47 -19.59
C ASP A 144 5.69 6.39 -20.54
N ASN A 145 5.72 5.13 -20.09
CA ASN A 145 6.29 3.97 -20.78
C ASN A 145 7.81 4.02 -21.00
N VAL A 146 8.52 4.96 -20.38
CA VAL A 146 9.98 5.06 -20.41
C VAL A 146 10.56 4.60 -19.08
N ILE A 147 11.37 3.53 -19.13
CA ILE A 147 12.07 3.01 -17.94
C ILE A 147 13.03 4.06 -17.37
N LEU A 148 13.14 4.11 -16.05
CA LEU A 148 14.17 4.88 -15.36
C LEU A 148 15.53 4.19 -15.52
N GLY A 149 16.55 4.95 -15.92
CA GLY A 149 17.92 4.45 -16.03
C GLY A 149 18.58 4.19 -14.66
N ASP A 150 19.76 3.56 -14.68
CA ASP A 150 20.52 3.29 -13.45
C ASP A 150 20.82 4.59 -12.71
N ARG A 151 20.41 4.64 -11.43
CA ARG A 151 20.50 5.81 -10.53
C ARG A 151 19.83 7.08 -11.06
N GLU A 152 18.97 6.97 -12.05
CA GLU A 152 18.21 8.11 -12.56
C GLU A 152 17.31 8.69 -11.45
N ARG A 153 17.22 10.01 -11.43
CA ARG A 153 16.31 10.76 -10.58
C ARG A 153 15.43 11.61 -11.48
N ARG A 154 14.17 11.24 -11.60
CA ARG A 154 13.20 11.96 -12.43
C ARG A 154 12.29 12.80 -11.56
N VAL A 155 12.24 14.09 -11.85
CA VAL A 155 11.24 14.98 -11.23
C VAL A 155 9.90 14.64 -11.88
N ILE A 156 8.88 14.42 -11.04
CA ILE A 156 7.52 14.12 -11.48
C ILE A 156 6.55 15.17 -10.90
N GLU A 157 5.42 15.35 -11.56
CA GLU A 157 4.41 16.36 -11.25
C GLU A 157 3.07 15.70 -10.89
N GLY A 158 2.12 16.49 -10.38
CA GLY A 158 0.74 16.04 -10.20
C GLY A 158 0.18 15.44 -11.49
N GLY A 159 -0.59 14.36 -11.35
CA GLY A 159 -1.14 13.60 -12.46
C GLY A 159 -0.15 12.66 -13.16
N THR A 160 1.14 12.65 -12.77
CA THR A 160 2.11 11.72 -13.39
C THR A 160 1.71 10.27 -13.14
N LEU A 161 1.54 9.53 -14.23
CA LEU A 161 1.32 8.08 -14.22
C LEU A 161 2.68 7.36 -14.31
N PHE A 162 2.94 6.49 -13.36
CA PHE A 162 4.08 5.59 -13.41
C PHE A 162 3.66 4.16 -13.11
N THR A 163 4.46 3.20 -13.58
CA THR A 163 4.16 1.78 -13.50
C THR A 163 5.33 1.03 -12.89
N ILE A 164 5.01 0.09 -12.01
CA ILE A 164 5.94 -0.88 -11.41
C ILE A 164 5.36 -2.27 -11.59
N GLY A 165 6.05 -3.17 -12.28
CA GLY A 165 5.45 -4.46 -12.65
C GLY A 165 4.15 -4.29 -13.47
N ALA A 166 3.04 -4.89 -13.02
CA ALA A 166 1.71 -4.68 -13.62
C ALA A 166 0.85 -3.64 -12.86
N THR A 167 1.43 -2.95 -11.86
CA THR A 167 0.74 -1.97 -11.02
C THR A 167 0.96 -0.55 -11.56
N SER A 168 -0.14 0.12 -11.91
CA SER A 168 -0.16 1.53 -12.31
C SER A 168 -0.49 2.45 -11.13
N ILE A 169 0.21 3.57 -11.03
CA ILE A 169 0.14 4.50 -9.90
C ILE A 169 0.11 5.93 -10.42
N ILE A 170 -0.82 6.73 -9.91
CA ILE A 170 -0.92 8.17 -10.21
C ILE A 170 -0.45 8.95 -8.98
N LEU A 171 0.44 9.92 -9.19
CA LEU A 171 0.78 10.91 -8.16
C LEU A 171 -0.30 11.99 -8.11
N HIS A 172 -0.92 12.18 -6.94
CA HIS A 172 -1.80 13.30 -6.66
C HIS A 172 -1.08 14.29 -5.75
N THR A 173 -1.13 15.57 -6.12
CA THR A 173 -0.47 16.64 -5.35
C THR A 173 -1.50 17.62 -4.78
N PRO A 174 -1.23 18.22 -3.61
CA PRO A 174 -2.17 19.13 -2.97
C PRO A 174 -2.34 20.48 -3.70
N ASP A 175 -1.55 20.73 -4.75
CA ASP A 175 -1.62 21.96 -5.55
C ASP A 175 -2.56 21.82 -6.78
N GLU A 176 -3.30 20.71 -6.92
CA GLU A 176 -4.15 20.39 -8.09
C GLU A 176 -5.63 20.84 -8.00
N ASP A 177 -5.96 21.78 -7.09
CA ASP A 177 -7.27 22.47 -7.05
C ASP A 177 -7.29 23.80 -7.84
#